data_AF-A0A7C4KAC0-F1
#
_entry.id   AF-A0A7C4KAC0-F1
#
_cell.length_a   1.000
_cell.length_b   1.000
_cell.length_c   1.000
_cell.angle_alpha   90.00
_cell.angle_beta   90.00
_cell.angle_gamma   90.00
#
_symmetry.space_group_name_H-M   'P 1'
#
loop_
_entity.id
_entity.type
_entity.pdbx_description
1 polymer ?
#
loop_
_entity_poly.entity_id
_entity_poly.type
_entity_poly.pdbx_seq_one_letter_code
_entity_poly.pdbx_strand_id
1 'polypeptide(L)'
;MPSAALSLMAHADWSAGITKRWLAIARRLENGDWLALPPQPVGEPGSLLSDLQAAAGAKSCALVGFDFPIGLPLAFARRAEITDFLYLLPRLGSSEWADFYRVAEREGEISLRRPFYPRRPNGCQRSHLTQALGVASMDELLRHCERAQPHRKAACPLFWTLGAQQVGKAAISGWKEVLAPALRDPTIRLAIWPFSGTLEQVQRPGVIIAVETYPAECYHRLGIGNRRWSKRRRRDRQAVAPALLTWAERKRIRLDERLQTEIVNGFGESAAGEDRFDAVVGVFGMLDAWLSGVPEPTEPELRKVEGWIFGQAWE
;
A
#
# COMPACT_ATOMS: atom_id res chain seq x y z
N MET A 1 -13.14 -24.58 6.98
CA MET A 1 -12.89 -23.99 8.30
C MET A 1 -13.67 -22.67 8.41
N PRO A 2 -14.10 -22.23 9.61
CA PRO A 2 -14.70 -20.91 9.79
C PRO A 2 -13.70 -19.79 9.50
N SER A 3 -14.21 -18.58 9.21
CA SER A 3 -13.38 -17.37 9.13
C SER A 3 -12.76 -17.04 10.49
N ALA A 4 -11.50 -16.62 10.52
CA ALA A 4 -10.82 -16.21 11.75
C ALA A 4 -11.18 -14.77 12.13
N ALA A 5 -11.21 -14.46 13.42
CA ALA A 5 -11.34 -13.07 13.85
C ALA A 5 -10.11 -12.26 13.43
N LEU A 6 -10.34 -11.12 12.79
CA LEU A 6 -9.30 -10.13 12.55
C LEU A 6 -8.95 -9.45 13.88
N SER A 7 -7.78 -9.74 14.43
CA SER A 7 -7.34 -9.23 15.74
C SER A 7 -6.38 -8.05 15.65
N LEU A 8 -5.77 -7.85 14.48
CA LEU A 8 -4.78 -6.81 14.25
C LEU A 8 -4.96 -6.22 12.86
N MET A 9 -4.97 -4.89 12.79
CA MET A 9 -4.87 -4.13 11.55
C MET A 9 -3.65 -3.22 11.63
N ALA A 10 -2.85 -3.18 10.58
CA ALA A 10 -1.70 -2.31 10.50
C ALA A 10 -1.67 -1.58 9.16
N HIS A 11 -1.10 -0.37 9.16
CA HIS A 11 -0.80 0.35 7.94
C HIS A 11 0.65 0.81 7.98
N ALA A 12 1.39 0.48 6.92
CA ALA A 12 2.75 0.92 6.71
C ALA A 12 2.76 2.02 5.64
N ASP A 13 2.97 3.27 6.06
CA ASP A 13 3.38 4.34 5.15
C ASP A 13 4.79 4.01 4.66
N TRP A 14 4.94 3.79 3.36
CA TRP A 14 6.13 3.14 2.81
C TRP A 14 6.90 4.03 1.84
N SER A 15 8.22 3.91 1.90
CA SER A 15 9.13 4.65 1.05
C SER A 15 10.39 3.85 0.77
N ALA A 16 11.08 4.19 -0.31
CA ALA A 16 12.43 3.68 -0.55
C ALA A 16 13.43 4.14 0.54
N GLY A 17 13.18 5.27 1.21
CA GLY A 17 13.99 5.74 2.33
C GLY A 17 13.52 5.12 3.64
N ILE A 18 14.39 4.36 4.32
CA ILE A 18 14.07 3.63 5.56
C ILE A 18 13.52 4.56 6.65
N THR A 19 14.09 5.77 6.79
CA THR A 19 13.68 6.74 7.82
C THR A 19 12.30 7.35 7.63
N LYS A 20 11.67 7.12 6.47
CA LYS A 20 10.32 7.57 6.15
C LYS A 20 9.27 6.47 6.28
N ARG A 21 9.65 5.27 6.73
CA ARG A 21 8.72 4.15 6.87
C ARG A 21 8.10 4.17 8.26
N TRP A 22 6.78 4.32 8.32
CA TRP A 22 6.04 4.39 9.59
C TRP A 22 4.90 3.40 9.61
N LEU A 23 4.69 2.79 10.77
CA LEU A 23 3.70 1.76 11.04
C LEU A 23 2.70 2.27 12.07
N ALA A 24 1.42 2.29 11.71
CA ALA A 24 0.34 2.46 12.68
C ALA A 24 -0.40 1.13 12.86
N ILE A 25 -0.80 0.83 14.09
CA ILE A 25 -1.44 -0.44 14.45
C ILE A 25 -2.74 -0.15 15.20
N ALA A 26 -3.78 -0.91 14.86
CA ALA A 26 -4.98 -1.07 15.66
C ALA A 26 -5.14 -2.52 16.08
N ARG A 27 -5.48 -2.74 17.35
CA ARG A 27 -5.74 -4.08 17.92
C ARG A 27 -7.20 -4.22 18.27
N ARG A 28 -7.75 -5.40 18.01
CA ARG A 28 -9.10 -5.76 18.45
C ARG A 28 -9.06 -6.20 19.91
N LEU A 29 -9.90 -5.60 20.73
CA LEU A 29 -10.06 -5.90 22.15
C LEU A 29 -11.03 -7.09 22.33
N GLU A 30 -11.02 -7.69 23.51
CA GLU A 30 -11.88 -8.84 23.86
C GLU A 30 -13.37 -8.51 23.76
N ASN A 31 -13.75 -7.27 24.06
CA ASN A 31 -15.12 -6.78 23.94
C ASN A 31 -15.54 -6.49 22.48
N GLY A 32 -14.64 -6.69 21.51
CA GLY A 32 -14.88 -6.48 20.09
C GLY A 32 -14.58 -5.09 19.55
N ASP A 33 -14.29 -4.11 20.41
CA ASP A 33 -13.86 -2.76 20.02
C ASP A 33 -12.44 -2.78 19.44
N TRP A 34 -12.04 -1.71 18.78
CA TRP A 34 -10.67 -1.49 18.32
C TRP A 34 -9.94 -0.47 19.19
N LEU A 35 -8.66 -0.70 19.43
CA LEU A 35 -7.73 0.24 20.05
C LEU A 35 -6.64 0.60 19.03
N ALA A 36 -6.57 1.85 18.61
CA ALA A 36 -5.47 2.38 17.80
C ALA A 36 -4.33 2.88 18.68
N LEU A 37 -3.11 2.48 18.32
CA LEU A 37 -1.87 2.74 19.06
C LEU A 37 -1.05 3.86 18.38
N PRO A 38 -0.13 4.51 19.11
CA PRO A 38 0.78 5.50 18.52
C PRO A 38 1.59 4.90 17.37
N PRO A 39 1.84 5.65 16.28
CA PRO A 39 2.65 5.18 15.17
C PRO A 39 4.12 5.00 15.62
N GLN A 40 4.79 4.02 15.04
CA GLN A 40 6.19 3.71 15.29
C GLN A 40 6.96 3.56 13.97
N PRO A 41 8.28 3.75 13.96
CA PRO A 41 9.09 3.42 12.79
C PRO A 41 8.90 1.95 12.41
N VAL A 42 8.91 1.66 11.11
CA VAL A 42 9.00 0.27 10.65
C VAL A 42 10.37 -0.29 11.05
N GLY A 43 10.39 -1.49 11.64
CA GLY A 43 11.60 -2.24 11.95
C GLY A 43 12.25 -2.85 10.71
N GLU A 44 12.88 -4.02 10.87
CA GLU A 44 13.49 -4.73 9.75
C GLU A 44 12.41 -5.21 8.75
N PRO A 45 12.47 -4.80 7.46
CA PRO A 45 11.45 -5.14 6.46
C PRO A 45 11.20 -6.65 6.32
N GLY A 46 12.26 -7.46 6.44
CA GLY A 46 12.20 -8.91 6.29
C GLY A 46 11.46 -9.64 7.42
N SER A 47 11.39 -9.05 8.63
CA SER A 47 10.65 -9.63 9.76
C SER A 47 9.27 -9.00 9.97
N LEU A 48 8.98 -7.86 9.32
CA LEU A 48 7.75 -7.10 9.55
C LEU A 48 6.47 -7.96 9.53
N LEU A 49 6.34 -8.83 8.52
CA LEU A 49 5.14 -9.66 8.37
C LEU A 49 5.06 -10.79 9.40
N SER A 50 6.18 -11.43 9.75
CA SER A 50 6.20 -12.46 10.80
C SER A 50 5.95 -11.86 12.18
N ASP A 51 6.49 -10.67 12.46
CA ASP A 51 6.28 -9.94 13.71
C ASP A 51 4.79 -9.56 13.88
N LEU A 52 4.15 -9.03 12.83
CA LEU A 52 2.73 -8.70 12.83
C LEU A 52 1.84 -9.94 12.95
N GLN A 53 2.20 -11.03 12.27
CA GLN A 53 1.50 -12.31 12.35
C GLN A 53 1.58 -12.90 13.76
N ALA A 54 2.76 -12.89 14.38
CA ALA A 54 2.94 -13.33 15.77
C ALA A 54 2.15 -12.45 16.74
N ALA A 55 2.18 -11.12 16.53
CA ALA A 55 1.44 -10.15 17.33
C ALA A 55 -0.09 -10.28 17.23
N ALA A 56 -0.60 -10.81 16.11
CA ALA A 56 -2.02 -11.09 15.92
C ALA A 56 -2.43 -12.41 16.60
N GLY A 57 -1.53 -13.38 16.67
CA GLY A 57 -1.73 -14.68 17.32
C GLY A 57 -2.21 -15.80 16.38
N ALA A 58 -1.86 -17.04 16.70
CA ALA A 58 -2.07 -18.20 15.82
C ALA A 58 -3.55 -18.57 15.56
N LYS A 59 -4.48 -18.11 16.40
CA LYS A 59 -5.92 -18.40 16.29
C LYS A 59 -6.71 -17.33 15.53
N SER A 60 -6.04 -16.24 15.17
CA SER A 60 -6.61 -15.02 14.57
C SER A 60 -5.87 -14.68 13.28
N CYS A 61 -6.29 -13.63 12.59
CA CYS A 61 -5.60 -13.11 11.42
C CYS A 61 -5.21 -11.64 11.61
N ALA A 62 -4.21 -11.23 10.83
CA ALA A 62 -3.78 -9.84 10.68
C ALA A 62 -4.13 -9.31 9.29
N LEU A 63 -4.40 -8.01 9.18
CA LEU A 63 -4.51 -7.29 7.91
C LEU A 63 -3.49 -6.15 7.92
N VAL A 64 -2.64 -6.09 6.91
CA VAL A 64 -1.61 -5.05 6.77
C VAL A 64 -1.73 -4.35 5.43
N GLY A 65 -1.89 -3.03 5.46
CA GLY A 65 -1.90 -2.18 4.29
C GLY A 65 -0.54 -1.57 4.04
N PHE A 66 -0.18 -1.42 2.77
CA PHE A 66 1.06 -0.81 2.33
C PHE A 66 0.81 0.32 1.34
N ASP A 67 1.43 1.48 1.56
CA ASP A 67 1.46 2.60 0.60
C ASP A 67 2.48 2.35 -0.52
N PHE A 68 2.22 1.32 -1.33
CA PHE A 68 2.85 1.12 -2.63
C PHE A 68 1.97 0.23 -3.52
N PRO A 69 2.06 0.37 -4.86
CA PRO A 69 1.36 -0.50 -5.79
C PRO A 69 1.66 -1.99 -5.57
N ILE A 70 0.64 -2.84 -5.56
CA ILE A 70 0.75 -4.31 -5.52
C ILE A 70 0.04 -4.88 -6.74
N GLY A 71 0.82 -5.25 -7.75
CA GLY A 71 0.35 -5.76 -9.04
C GLY A 71 0.98 -5.01 -10.22
N LEU A 72 0.54 -5.34 -11.43
CA LEU A 72 1.11 -4.82 -12.68
C LEU A 72 0.05 -4.23 -13.60
N PRO A 73 0.35 -3.17 -14.36
CA PRO A 73 -0.52 -2.71 -15.44
C PRO A 73 -0.75 -3.84 -16.46
N LEU A 74 -2.01 -4.08 -16.83
CA LEU A 74 -2.37 -5.22 -17.68
C LEU A 74 -1.72 -5.17 -19.07
N ALA A 75 -1.57 -3.97 -19.67
CA ALA A 75 -0.92 -3.84 -20.97
C ALA A 75 0.54 -4.31 -20.91
N PHE A 76 1.29 -3.91 -19.86
CA PHE A 76 2.65 -4.40 -19.65
C PHE A 76 2.68 -5.91 -19.42
N ALA A 77 1.79 -6.43 -18.56
CA ALA A 77 1.75 -7.85 -18.24
C ALA A 77 1.51 -8.71 -19.50
N ARG A 78 0.59 -8.29 -20.37
CA ARG A 78 0.35 -8.95 -21.67
C ARG A 78 1.60 -8.95 -22.56
N ARG A 79 2.32 -7.82 -22.65
CA ARG A 79 3.56 -7.72 -23.44
C ARG A 79 4.69 -8.59 -22.89
N ALA A 80 4.76 -8.71 -21.57
CA ALA A 80 5.76 -9.50 -20.86
C ALA A 80 5.37 -10.97 -20.67
N GLU A 81 4.20 -11.40 -21.16
CA GLU A 81 3.61 -12.74 -21.03
C GLU A 81 3.40 -13.17 -19.57
N ILE A 82 3.02 -12.22 -18.71
CA ILE A 82 2.73 -12.43 -17.30
C ILE A 82 1.24 -12.65 -17.11
N THR A 83 0.86 -13.81 -16.56
CA THR A 83 -0.54 -14.18 -16.30
C THR A 83 -0.89 -14.31 -14.82
N ASP A 84 0.11 -14.39 -13.94
CA ASP A 84 -0.08 -14.52 -12.49
C ASP A 84 1.00 -13.75 -11.72
N PHE A 85 0.60 -12.66 -11.07
CA PHE A 85 1.49 -11.77 -10.33
C PHE A 85 2.07 -12.43 -9.08
N LEU A 86 1.30 -13.25 -8.35
CA LEU A 86 1.82 -13.94 -7.16
C LEU A 86 2.85 -15.00 -7.52
N TYR A 87 2.65 -15.68 -8.64
CA TYR A 87 3.65 -16.58 -9.17
C TYR A 87 4.92 -15.82 -9.58
N LEU A 88 4.79 -14.66 -10.21
CA LEU A 88 5.92 -13.86 -10.66
C LEU A 88 6.73 -13.25 -9.51
N LEU A 89 6.07 -12.65 -8.52
CA LEU A 89 6.68 -11.82 -7.48
C LEU A 89 7.92 -12.45 -6.79
N PRO A 90 7.92 -13.72 -6.33
CA PRO A 90 9.10 -14.33 -5.71
C PRO A 90 10.27 -14.60 -6.68
N ARG A 91 10.04 -14.54 -7.99
CA ARG A 91 11.04 -14.74 -9.05
C ARG A 91 11.69 -13.44 -9.53
N LEU A 92 11.08 -12.30 -9.24
CA LEU A 92 11.64 -11.00 -9.60
C LEU A 92 12.99 -10.78 -8.91
N GLY A 93 13.96 -10.25 -9.67
CA GLY A 93 15.33 -10.03 -9.19
C GLY A 93 16.24 -11.27 -9.27
N SER A 94 15.79 -12.37 -9.90
CA SER A 94 16.61 -13.55 -10.16
C SER A 94 16.42 -14.08 -11.59
N SER A 95 17.40 -14.85 -12.08
CA SER A 95 17.36 -15.51 -13.40
C SER A 95 16.94 -14.56 -14.54
N GLU A 96 15.90 -14.89 -15.32
CA GLU A 96 15.41 -14.05 -16.42
C GLU A 96 14.91 -12.66 -15.96
N TRP A 97 14.61 -12.50 -14.66
CA TRP A 97 14.12 -11.27 -14.03
C TRP A 97 15.20 -10.58 -13.18
N ALA A 98 16.48 -10.95 -13.34
CA ALA A 98 17.59 -10.43 -12.53
C ALA A 98 17.65 -8.90 -12.50
N ASP A 99 17.36 -8.26 -13.64
CA ASP A 99 17.42 -6.81 -13.79
C ASP A 99 16.09 -6.10 -13.49
N PHE A 100 15.02 -6.81 -13.12
CA PHE A 100 13.67 -6.22 -13.00
C PHE A 100 13.63 -5.03 -12.03
N TYR A 101 14.32 -5.13 -10.90
CA TYR A 101 14.38 -4.07 -9.90
C TYR A 101 15.42 -2.97 -10.20
N ARG A 102 16.23 -3.12 -11.26
CA ARG A 102 17.26 -2.14 -11.61
C ARG A 102 16.65 -1.04 -12.46
N VAL A 103 16.48 0.14 -11.88
CA VAL A 103 16.00 1.31 -12.63
C VAL A 103 16.97 1.62 -13.79
N ALA A 104 16.44 1.73 -15.00
CA ALA A 104 17.16 2.10 -16.22
C ALA A 104 17.68 3.53 -16.14
N GLU A 105 18.93 3.73 -16.55
CA GLU A 105 19.57 5.05 -16.60
C GLU A 105 19.33 5.74 -17.95
N ARG A 106 19.25 4.95 -19.02
CA ARG A 106 19.15 5.38 -20.41
C ARG A 106 18.05 4.60 -21.12
N GLU A 107 17.49 5.18 -22.19
CA GLU A 107 16.36 4.59 -22.93
C GLU A 107 16.65 3.17 -23.44
N GLY A 108 17.86 2.91 -23.94
CA GLY A 108 18.25 1.59 -24.48
C GLY A 108 18.41 0.49 -23.43
N GLU A 109 18.31 0.81 -22.14
CA GLU A 109 18.29 -0.18 -21.05
C GLU A 109 16.87 -0.64 -20.69
N ILE A 110 15.85 0.09 -21.16
CA ILE A 110 14.44 -0.21 -20.86
C ILE A 110 14.05 -1.47 -21.62
N SER A 111 13.48 -2.43 -20.91
CA SER A 111 12.93 -3.64 -21.52
C SER A 111 11.82 -4.20 -20.63
N LEU A 112 11.11 -5.22 -21.14
CA LEU A 112 10.12 -5.96 -20.37
C LEU A 112 10.73 -6.64 -19.12
N ARG A 113 12.06 -6.86 -19.09
CA ARG A 113 12.79 -7.42 -17.94
C ARG A 113 13.53 -6.38 -17.10
N ARG A 114 13.51 -5.10 -17.51
CA ARG A 114 14.06 -3.95 -16.77
C ARG A 114 13.19 -2.70 -17.00
N PRO A 115 11.95 -2.67 -16.47
CA PRO A 115 10.95 -1.71 -16.94
C PRO A 115 10.99 -0.35 -16.22
N PHE A 116 11.59 -0.25 -15.04
CA PHE A 116 11.57 1.00 -14.26
C PHE A 116 12.51 2.05 -14.86
N TYR A 117 12.02 3.26 -15.07
CA TYR A 117 12.78 4.37 -15.66
C TYR A 117 12.18 5.72 -15.25
N PRO A 118 12.96 6.79 -15.03
CA PRO A 118 14.42 6.87 -15.13
C PRO A 118 15.11 6.86 -13.76
N ARG A 119 16.37 6.41 -13.73
CA ARG A 119 17.21 6.49 -12.52
C ARG A 119 17.58 7.94 -12.18
N ARG A 120 17.76 8.79 -13.19
CA ARG A 120 18.17 10.20 -13.09
C ARG A 120 17.27 11.10 -13.96
N PRO A 121 17.05 12.36 -13.59
CA PRO A 121 16.10 13.24 -14.28
C PRO A 121 16.56 13.75 -15.66
N ASN A 122 17.85 13.71 -15.97
CA ASN A 122 18.38 14.43 -17.13
C ASN A 122 18.11 13.68 -18.43
N GLY A 123 17.46 14.35 -19.39
CA GLY A 123 17.22 13.81 -20.74
C GLY A 123 16.17 12.69 -20.82
N CYS A 124 15.39 12.47 -19.76
CA CYS A 124 14.40 11.41 -19.74
C CYS A 124 13.03 11.84 -20.30
N GLN A 125 12.42 10.98 -21.11
CA GLN A 125 11.09 11.21 -21.65
C GLN A 125 10.18 10.01 -21.37
N ARG A 126 8.89 10.28 -21.19
CA ARG A 126 7.87 9.25 -21.03
C ARG A 126 7.73 8.37 -22.28
N SER A 127 7.97 8.94 -23.47
CA SER A 127 7.97 8.21 -24.74
C SER A 127 8.99 7.07 -24.79
N HIS A 128 10.11 7.19 -24.07
CA HIS A 128 11.11 6.12 -23.98
C HIS A 128 10.50 4.84 -23.36
N LEU A 129 9.66 4.99 -22.33
CA LEU A 129 8.95 3.86 -21.72
C LEU A 129 7.93 3.27 -22.69
N THR A 130 7.09 4.11 -23.31
CA THR A 130 6.00 3.60 -24.17
C THR A 130 6.56 2.86 -25.38
N GLN A 131 7.61 3.39 -26.00
CA GLN A 131 8.29 2.75 -27.12
C GLN A 131 8.97 1.44 -26.71
N ALA A 132 9.77 1.44 -25.65
CA ALA A 132 10.54 0.27 -25.24
C ALA A 132 9.67 -0.87 -24.67
N LEU A 133 8.56 -0.53 -24.01
CA LEU A 133 7.59 -1.52 -23.50
C LEU A 133 6.55 -1.92 -24.56
N GLY A 134 6.50 -1.21 -25.68
CA GLY A 134 5.58 -1.48 -26.78
C GLY A 134 4.12 -1.27 -26.39
N VAL A 135 3.83 -0.15 -25.73
CA VAL A 135 2.48 0.30 -25.35
C VAL A 135 2.16 1.62 -26.04
N ALA A 136 0.88 1.90 -26.29
CA ALA A 136 0.49 3.07 -27.09
C ALA A 136 0.65 4.39 -26.33
N SER A 137 0.49 4.36 -25.00
CA SER A 137 0.57 5.55 -24.17
C SER A 137 0.97 5.24 -22.73
N MET A 138 1.26 6.29 -21.95
CA MET A 138 1.52 6.15 -20.52
C MET A 138 0.28 5.72 -19.73
N ASP A 139 -0.92 5.95 -20.25
CA ASP A 139 -2.16 5.56 -19.59
C ASP A 139 -2.41 4.04 -19.68
N GLU A 140 -1.74 3.34 -20.60
CA GLU A 140 -1.69 1.87 -20.62
C GLU A 140 -0.76 1.29 -19.54
N LEU A 141 0.10 2.13 -18.95
CA LEU A 141 0.95 1.77 -17.81
C LEU A 141 0.31 2.12 -16.46
N LEU A 142 -0.98 2.50 -16.47
CA LEU A 142 -1.82 2.59 -15.27
C LEU A 142 -2.65 1.32 -15.14
N ARG A 143 -2.76 0.82 -13.91
CA ARG A 143 -3.79 -0.15 -13.53
C ARG A 143 -5.16 0.51 -13.50
N HIS A 144 -6.23 -0.27 -13.54
CA HIS A 144 -7.58 0.26 -13.49
C HIS A 144 -7.83 1.11 -12.24
N CYS A 145 -7.42 0.64 -11.05
CA CYS A 145 -7.55 1.38 -9.78
C CYS A 145 -6.73 2.69 -9.73
N GLU A 146 -5.71 2.84 -10.59
CA GLU A 146 -4.81 4.00 -10.60
C GLU A 146 -5.34 5.15 -11.45
N ARG A 147 -6.38 4.91 -12.27
CA ARG A 147 -7.01 5.94 -13.09
C ARG A 147 -7.63 7.05 -12.23
N ALA A 148 -7.90 8.19 -12.86
CA ALA A 148 -8.54 9.31 -12.19
C ALA A 148 -9.92 8.90 -11.66
N GLN A 149 -10.28 9.45 -10.51
CA GLN A 149 -11.57 9.27 -9.84
C GLN A 149 -12.20 10.65 -9.62
N PRO A 150 -13.51 10.77 -9.36
CA PRO A 150 -14.15 12.07 -9.13
C PRO A 150 -13.46 12.91 -8.04
N HIS A 151 -12.93 12.28 -7.00
CA HIS A 151 -12.26 12.93 -5.86
C HIS A 151 -10.74 13.07 -6.00
N ARG A 152 -10.10 12.44 -7.00
CA ARG A 152 -8.63 12.49 -7.14
C ARG A 152 -8.13 12.31 -8.57
N LYS A 153 -6.95 12.86 -8.84
CA LYS A 153 -6.25 12.64 -10.11
C LYS A 153 -5.76 11.20 -10.22
N ALA A 154 -5.44 10.79 -11.45
CA ALA A 154 -4.74 9.54 -11.69
C ALA A 154 -3.41 9.49 -10.93
N ALA A 155 -3.02 8.30 -10.51
CA ALA A 155 -1.72 8.05 -9.89
C ALA A 155 -0.59 8.16 -10.92
N CYS A 156 0.66 8.06 -10.45
CA CYS A 156 1.81 8.00 -11.33
C CYS A 156 1.99 6.56 -11.86
N PRO A 157 2.22 6.36 -13.17
CA PRO A 157 2.47 5.03 -13.72
C PRO A 157 3.61 4.30 -13.02
N LEU A 158 3.41 3.02 -12.69
CA LEU A 158 4.32 2.20 -11.86
C LEU A 158 5.79 2.30 -12.29
N PHE A 159 6.04 2.21 -13.59
CA PHE A 159 7.40 2.16 -14.13
C PHE A 159 8.06 3.54 -14.25
N TRP A 160 7.33 4.64 -14.05
CA TRP A 160 7.90 5.98 -14.05
C TRP A 160 8.46 6.36 -12.67
N THR A 161 9.77 6.46 -12.54
CA THR A 161 10.45 6.63 -11.24
C THR A 161 10.92 8.06 -10.93
N LEU A 162 10.36 9.06 -11.63
CA LEU A 162 10.73 10.47 -11.48
C LEU A 162 9.56 11.35 -11.05
N GLY A 163 9.86 12.29 -10.15
CA GLY A 163 8.92 13.29 -9.64
C GLY A 163 8.38 12.94 -8.25
N ALA A 164 7.74 13.91 -7.59
CA ALA A 164 7.28 13.77 -6.21
C ALA A 164 6.12 12.76 -6.03
N GLN A 165 5.43 12.42 -7.13
CA GLN A 165 4.30 11.48 -7.15
C GLN A 165 4.71 10.06 -7.58
N GLN A 166 5.98 9.83 -7.88
CA GLN A 166 6.43 8.50 -8.33
C GLN A 166 6.21 7.46 -7.24
N VAL A 167 5.75 6.29 -7.65
CA VAL A 167 5.47 5.15 -6.76
C VAL A 167 6.42 3.97 -7.01
N GLY A 168 7.07 3.93 -8.18
CA GLY A 168 7.90 2.80 -8.60
C GLY A 168 9.04 2.45 -7.65
N LYS A 169 9.70 3.45 -7.04
CA LYS A 169 10.76 3.17 -6.06
C LYS A 169 10.24 2.55 -4.77
N ALA A 170 9.04 2.96 -4.33
CA ALA A 170 8.38 2.37 -3.17
C ALA A 170 7.93 0.94 -3.47
N ALA A 171 7.37 0.70 -4.67
CA ALA A 171 7.02 -0.64 -5.15
C ALA A 171 8.24 -1.57 -5.22
N ILE A 172 9.36 -1.15 -5.83
CA ILE A 172 10.61 -1.94 -5.84
C ILE A 172 11.01 -2.35 -4.42
N SER A 173 11.02 -1.39 -3.51
CA SER A 173 11.42 -1.61 -2.12
C SER A 173 10.47 -2.58 -1.40
N GLY A 174 9.16 -2.32 -1.43
CA GLY A 174 8.16 -3.16 -0.77
C GLY A 174 8.11 -4.58 -1.34
N TRP A 175 8.19 -4.73 -2.65
CA TRP A 175 8.18 -6.03 -3.30
C TRP A 175 9.43 -6.84 -2.96
N LYS A 176 10.61 -6.22 -3.10
CA LYS A 176 11.89 -6.89 -2.91
C LYS A 176 12.20 -7.18 -1.44
N GLU A 177 11.87 -6.27 -0.54
CA GLU A 177 12.28 -6.33 0.87
C GLU A 177 11.22 -6.96 1.77
N VAL A 178 9.94 -6.95 1.38
CA VAL A 178 8.82 -7.42 2.23
C VAL A 178 8.06 -8.58 1.60
N LEU A 179 7.38 -8.33 0.46
CA LEU A 179 6.41 -9.30 -0.06
C LEU A 179 7.05 -10.53 -0.68
N ALA A 180 8.06 -10.37 -1.55
CA ALA A 180 8.71 -11.49 -2.21
C ALA A 180 9.47 -12.42 -1.23
N PRO A 181 10.23 -11.91 -0.23
CA PRO A 181 10.81 -12.75 0.81
C PRO A 181 9.75 -13.50 1.61
N ALA A 182 8.67 -12.85 2.03
CA ALA A 182 7.62 -13.49 2.81
C ALA A 182 6.86 -14.58 2.04
N LEU A 183 6.67 -14.42 0.72
CA LEU A 183 6.11 -15.49 -0.12
C LEU A 183 7.04 -16.71 -0.26
N ARG A 184 8.36 -16.53 -0.09
CA ARG A 184 9.34 -17.63 -0.12
C ARG A 184 9.50 -18.30 1.24
N ASP A 185 9.12 -17.65 2.33
CA ASP A 185 9.24 -18.18 3.67
C ASP A 185 8.02 -19.03 4.04
N PRO A 186 8.17 -20.37 4.17
CA PRO A 186 7.04 -21.25 4.49
C PRO A 186 6.49 -21.05 5.91
N THR A 187 7.21 -20.35 6.79
CA THR A 187 6.74 -20.05 8.14
C THR A 187 5.72 -18.90 8.15
N ILE A 188 5.76 -18.04 7.13
CA ILE A 188 4.84 -16.91 7.00
C ILE A 188 3.66 -17.33 6.13
N ARG A 189 2.51 -17.54 6.77
CA ARG A 189 1.23 -17.73 6.08
C ARG A 189 0.69 -16.41 5.50
N LEU A 190 1.31 -15.93 4.44
CA LEU A 190 0.94 -14.70 3.74
C LEU A 190 -0.16 -14.95 2.70
N ALA A 191 -1.21 -14.13 2.74
CA ALA A 191 -2.14 -13.95 1.63
C ALA A 191 -2.03 -12.51 1.13
N ILE A 192 -1.88 -12.30 -0.17
CA ILE A 192 -1.90 -10.96 -0.78
C ILE A 192 -3.24 -10.80 -1.49
N TRP A 193 -4.08 -9.89 -1.00
CA TRP A 193 -5.40 -9.63 -1.59
C TRP A 193 -5.28 -8.56 -2.70
N PRO A 194 -6.06 -8.66 -3.79
CA PRO A 194 -7.09 -9.66 -4.09
C PRO A 194 -6.57 -10.97 -4.71
N PHE A 195 -5.26 -11.10 -4.88
CA PHE A 195 -4.68 -12.19 -5.66
C PHE A 195 -4.83 -13.59 -5.06
N SER A 196 -4.86 -13.67 -3.73
CA SER A 196 -4.99 -14.92 -2.98
C SER A 196 -6.45 -15.37 -2.82
N GLY A 197 -7.40 -14.65 -3.42
CA GLY A 197 -8.82 -14.88 -3.29
C GLY A 197 -9.54 -13.76 -2.52
N THR A 198 -10.83 -13.99 -2.30
CA THR A 198 -11.70 -13.05 -1.57
C THR A 198 -11.30 -12.91 -0.11
N LEU A 199 -11.71 -11.82 0.55
CA LEU A 199 -11.42 -11.62 1.99
C LEU A 199 -11.93 -12.79 2.84
N GLU A 200 -13.15 -13.27 2.57
CA GLU A 200 -13.72 -14.44 3.25
C GLU A 200 -12.84 -15.70 3.11
N GLN A 201 -12.25 -15.90 1.92
CA GLN A 201 -11.40 -17.06 1.65
C GLN A 201 -10.07 -16.99 2.40
N VAL A 202 -9.45 -15.82 2.45
CA VAL A 202 -8.10 -15.63 3.02
C VAL A 202 -8.10 -15.39 4.54
N GLN A 203 -9.23 -15.01 5.12
CA GLN A 203 -9.37 -14.73 6.55
C GLN A 203 -9.35 -16.04 7.38
N ARG A 204 -8.16 -16.62 7.54
CA ARG A 204 -7.93 -17.91 8.21
C ARG A 204 -6.99 -17.77 9.42
N PRO A 205 -7.04 -18.68 10.39
CA PRO A 205 -6.18 -18.62 11.57
C PRO A 205 -4.71 -18.63 11.19
N GLY A 206 -3.94 -17.73 11.78
CA GLY A 206 -2.53 -17.54 11.54
C GLY A 206 -2.21 -16.91 10.19
N VAL A 207 -3.18 -16.46 9.38
CA VAL A 207 -2.89 -15.76 8.12
C VAL A 207 -2.63 -14.28 8.37
N ILE A 208 -1.62 -13.74 7.70
CA ILE A 208 -1.45 -12.29 7.52
C ILE A 208 -1.88 -11.92 6.10
N ILE A 209 -2.82 -11.00 5.99
CA ILE A 209 -3.38 -10.53 4.73
C ILE A 209 -2.69 -9.21 4.39
N ALA A 210 -1.93 -9.16 3.30
CA ALA A 210 -1.36 -7.93 2.78
C ALA A 210 -2.29 -7.32 1.72
N VAL A 211 -2.48 -6.01 1.81
CA VAL A 211 -3.28 -5.21 0.86
C VAL A 211 -2.54 -3.97 0.43
N GLU A 212 -2.85 -3.46 -0.76
CA GLU A 212 -2.44 -2.13 -1.18
C GLU A 212 -3.35 -1.09 -0.56
N THR A 213 -2.78 -0.03 -0.02
CA THR A 213 -3.50 1.17 0.41
C THR A 213 -3.03 2.37 -0.37
N TYR A 214 -3.92 3.36 -0.53
CA TYR A 214 -3.58 4.61 -1.20
C TYR A 214 -3.99 5.80 -0.32
N PRO A 215 -3.05 6.68 0.09
CA PRO A 215 -3.35 7.77 1.01
C PRO A 215 -4.48 8.68 0.53
N ALA A 216 -4.59 8.93 -0.78
CA ALA A 216 -5.67 9.77 -1.32
C ALA A 216 -7.06 9.15 -1.11
N GLU A 217 -7.21 7.83 -1.19
CA GLU A 217 -8.46 7.14 -0.85
C GLU A 217 -8.76 7.24 0.65
N CYS A 218 -7.73 7.07 1.49
CA CYS A 218 -7.88 7.19 2.93
C CYS A 218 -8.29 8.60 3.35
N TYR A 219 -7.67 9.64 2.75
CA TYR A 219 -8.03 11.03 2.99
C TYR A 219 -9.48 11.29 2.61
N HIS A 220 -9.89 10.91 1.41
CA HIS A 220 -11.25 11.13 0.94
C HIS A 220 -12.28 10.44 1.86
N ARG A 221 -12.04 9.18 2.20
CA ARG A 221 -12.90 8.38 3.09
C ARG A 221 -13.05 8.99 4.48
N LEU A 222 -12.00 9.60 5.01
CA LEU A 222 -12.02 10.26 6.31
C LEU A 222 -12.47 11.74 6.23
N GLY A 223 -12.84 12.24 5.04
CA GLY A 223 -13.24 13.64 4.84
C GLY A 223 -12.07 14.63 5.01
N ILE A 224 -10.85 14.17 4.79
CA ILE A 224 -9.62 14.95 4.94
C ILE A 224 -9.25 15.58 3.59
N GLY A 225 -8.89 16.85 3.64
CA GLY A 225 -8.32 17.57 2.52
C GLY A 225 -9.29 18.54 1.86
N ASN A 226 -8.73 19.66 1.42
CA ASN A 226 -9.34 20.64 0.52
C ASN A 226 -8.22 21.23 -0.35
N ARG A 227 -8.54 22.09 -1.34
CA ARG A 227 -7.54 22.64 -2.28
C ARG A 227 -6.37 23.38 -1.60
N ARG A 228 -6.51 23.81 -0.34
CA ARG A 228 -5.50 24.56 0.41
C ARG A 228 -4.81 23.72 1.48
N TRP A 229 -5.05 22.42 1.59
CA TRP A 229 -4.47 21.56 2.61
C TRP A 229 -3.14 20.93 2.14
N SER A 230 -2.18 20.77 3.06
CA SER A 230 -0.91 20.10 2.81
C SER A 230 -0.44 19.31 4.03
N LYS A 231 -0.26 18.00 3.86
CA LYS A 231 0.26 17.11 4.91
C LYS A 231 1.62 17.53 5.47
N ARG A 232 2.41 18.31 4.72
CA ARG A 232 3.72 18.82 5.16
C ARG A 232 3.61 19.91 6.22
N ARG A 233 2.48 20.61 6.29
CA ARG A 233 2.27 21.70 7.23
C ARG A 233 1.63 21.18 8.49
N ARG A 234 2.33 21.28 9.63
CA ARG A 234 1.81 20.87 10.95
C ARG A 234 0.44 21.48 11.25
N ARG A 235 0.25 22.78 11.00
CA ARG A 235 -1.02 23.47 11.23
C ARG A 235 -2.19 22.83 10.47
N ASP A 236 -1.96 22.36 9.25
CA ASP A 236 -2.98 21.68 8.45
C ASP A 236 -3.29 20.29 8.99
N ARG A 237 -2.29 19.58 9.52
CA ARG A 237 -2.50 18.30 10.23
C ARG A 237 -3.29 18.51 11.53
N GLN A 238 -2.98 19.57 12.29
CA GLN A 238 -3.74 19.93 13.50
C GLN A 238 -5.19 20.28 13.19
N ALA A 239 -5.43 21.00 12.08
CA ALA A 239 -6.78 21.36 11.65
C ALA A 239 -7.65 20.13 11.32
N VAL A 240 -7.04 18.98 11.02
CA VAL A 240 -7.72 17.70 10.75
C VAL A 240 -8.03 16.93 12.03
N ALA A 241 -7.38 17.23 13.15
CA ALA A 241 -7.53 16.50 14.42
C ALA A 241 -9.00 16.36 14.88
N PRO A 242 -9.85 17.42 14.90
CA PRO A 242 -11.24 17.28 15.31
C PRO A 242 -12.02 16.26 14.48
N ALA A 243 -11.74 16.18 13.17
CA ALA A 243 -12.40 15.23 12.27
C ALA A 243 -11.97 13.79 12.57
N LEU A 244 -10.69 13.56 12.83
CA LEU A 244 -10.17 12.23 13.20
C LEU A 244 -10.73 11.74 14.55
N LEU A 245 -10.81 12.63 15.55
CA LEU A 245 -11.35 12.30 16.86
C LEU A 245 -12.86 12.01 16.78
N THR A 246 -13.61 12.84 16.07
CA THR A 246 -15.05 12.61 15.82
C THR A 246 -15.28 11.31 15.06
N TRP A 247 -14.45 11.01 14.05
CA TRP A 247 -14.51 9.76 13.31
C TRP A 247 -14.30 8.56 14.23
N ALA A 248 -13.27 8.60 15.09
CA ALA A 248 -12.96 7.52 16.02
C ALA A 248 -14.11 7.26 17.00
N GLU A 249 -14.67 8.33 17.58
CA GLU A 249 -15.84 8.23 18.46
C GLU A 249 -17.05 7.60 17.75
N ARG A 250 -17.41 8.11 16.56
CA ARG A 250 -18.52 7.60 15.75
C ARG A 250 -18.36 6.12 15.40
N LYS A 251 -17.14 5.69 15.08
CA LYS A 251 -16.82 4.30 14.74
C LYS A 251 -16.50 3.44 15.96
N ARG A 252 -16.59 3.99 17.18
CA ARG A 252 -16.26 3.32 18.45
C ARG A 252 -14.84 2.76 18.49
N ILE A 253 -13.89 3.49 17.89
CA ILE A 253 -12.47 3.20 17.93
C ILE A 253 -11.87 3.91 19.13
N ARG A 254 -11.31 3.15 20.08
CA ARG A 254 -10.54 3.70 21.19
C ARG A 254 -9.19 4.16 20.67
N LEU A 255 -8.75 5.31 21.13
CA LEU A 255 -7.42 5.83 20.84
C LEU A 255 -6.59 5.75 22.12
N ASP A 256 -5.35 5.28 21.99
CA ASP A 256 -4.36 5.44 23.06
C ASP A 256 -4.16 6.95 23.36
N GLU A 257 -3.97 7.30 24.63
CA GLU A 257 -3.83 8.70 25.07
C GLU A 257 -2.65 9.41 24.37
N ARG A 258 -1.55 8.69 24.10
CA ARG A 258 -0.41 9.23 23.37
C ARG A 258 -0.77 9.47 21.91
N LEU A 259 -1.52 8.56 21.28
CA LEU A 259 -2.00 8.75 19.90
C LEU A 259 -2.93 9.97 19.81
N GLN A 260 -3.85 10.12 20.76
CA GLN A 260 -4.75 11.27 20.81
C GLN A 260 -3.94 12.59 20.92
N THR A 261 -2.92 12.60 21.78
CA THR A 261 -2.01 13.75 21.93
C THR A 261 -1.28 14.06 20.62
N GLU A 262 -0.80 13.03 19.92
CA GLU A 262 -0.12 13.20 18.62
C GLU A 262 -1.04 13.77 17.55
N ILE A 263 -2.29 13.27 17.47
CA ILE A 263 -3.31 13.78 16.54
C ILE A 263 -3.55 15.27 16.78
N VAL A 264 -3.81 15.68 18.03
CA VAL A 264 -4.03 17.08 18.39
C VAL A 264 -2.81 17.96 18.12
N ASN A 265 -1.60 17.41 18.34
CA ASN A 265 -0.35 18.11 18.07
C ASN A 265 0.02 18.16 16.57
N GLY A 266 -0.73 17.46 15.71
CA GLY A 266 -0.38 17.31 14.29
C GLY A 266 0.95 16.59 14.08
N PHE A 267 1.26 15.60 14.93
CA PHE A 267 2.43 14.73 14.85
C PHE A 267 3.79 15.45 14.96
N GLY A 268 3.79 16.64 15.58
CA GLY A 268 4.99 17.44 15.82
C GLY A 268 5.50 18.20 14.59
N GLU A 269 6.63 18.88 14.74
CA GLU A 269 7.22 19.77 13.71
C GLU A 269 8.29 19.09 12.85
N SER A 270 8.78 17.94 13.28
CA SER A 270 9.82 17.20 12.54
C SER A 270 9.35 16.82 11.14
N ALA A 271 10.32 16.60 10.24
CA ALA A 271 10.04 16.11 8.89
C ALA A 271 9.24 14.78 8.88
N ALA A 272 9.45 13.92 9.87
CA ALA A 272 8.72 12.66 10.03
C ALA A 272 7.24 12.84 10.42
N GLY A 273 6.81 14.07 10.75
CA GLY A 273 5.43 14.34 11.13
C GLY A 273 4.43 14.12 10.00
N GLU A 274 4.83 14.24 8.73
CA GLU A 274 3.96 13.89 7.59
C GLU A 274 3.80 12.37 7.46
N ASP A 275 4.90 11.61 7.59
CA ASP A 275 4.91 10.16 7.42
C ASP A 275 4.13 9.47 8.58
N ARG A 276 4.29 9.96 9.82
CA ARG A 276 3.49 9.52 10.98
C ARG A 276 2.00 9.75 10.80
N PHE A 277 1.64 10.91 10.27
CA PHE A 277 0.25 11.27 10.01
C PHE A 277 -0.35 10.33 8.97
N ASP A 278 0.37 10.05 7.88
CA ASP A 278 -0.09 9.15 6.83
C ASP A 278 -0.22 7.71 7.30
N ALA A 279 0.68 7.22 8.15
CA ALA A 279 0.55 5.92 8.76
C ALA A 279 -0.77 5.79 9.56
N VAL A 280 -1.10 6.79 10.40
CA VAL A 280 -2.32 6.79 11.21
C VAL A 280 -3.57 6.96 10.36
N VAL A 281 -3.57 7.86 9.40
CA VAL A 281 -4.68 8.04 8.47
C VAL A 281 -4.91 6.78 7.65
N GLY A 282 -3.84 6.09 7.23
CA GLY A 282 -3.93 4.81 6.54
C GLY A 282 -4.65 3.74 7.35
N VAL A 283 -4.26 3.51 8.62
CA VAL A 283 -4.95 2.50 9.45
C VAL A 283 -6.40 2.89 9.76
N PHE A 284 -6.70 4.20 9.90
CA PHE A 284 -8.07 4.67 10.07
C PHE A 284 -8.90 4.47 8.79
N GLY A 285 -8.33 4.75 7.63
CA GLY A 285 -8.97 4.51 6.32
C GLY A 285 -9.26 3.03 6.11
N MET A 286 -8.31 2.15 6.48
CA MET A 286 -8.52 0.70 6.43
C MET A 286 -9.61 0.23 7.41
N LEU A 287 -9.62 0.73 8.65
CA LEU A 287 -10.68 0.42 9.61
C LEU A 287 -12.05 0.88 9.11
N ASP A 288 -12.12 2.08 8.55
CA ASP A 288 -13.36 2.60 7.99
C ASP A 288 -13.87 1.75 6.84
N ALA A 289 -12.99 1.35 5.90
CA ALA A 289 -13.33 0.46 4.81
C ALA A 289 -13.79 -0.91 5.32
N TRP A 290 -13.03 -1.53 6.23
CA TRP A 290 -13.36 -2.83 6.80
C TRP A 290 -14.73 -2.82 7.50
N LEU A 291 -14.97 -1.83 8.36
CA LEU A 291 -16.23 -1.71 9.13
C LEU A 291 -17.43 -1.34 8.26
N SER A 292 -17.20 -0.77 7.08
CA SER A 292 -18.27 -0.38 6.14
C SER A 292 -18.50 -1.41 5.03
N GLY A 293 -17.68 -2.48 4.99
CA GLY A 293 -17.64 -3.44 3.90
C GLY A 293 -16.61 -3.04 2.82
N VAL A 294 -15.77 -3.98 2.44
CA VAL A 294 -14.72 -3.77 1.44
C VAL A 294 -15.25 -4.20 0.06
N PRO A 295 -15.29 -3.30 -0.93
CA PRO A 295 -15.57 -3.69 -2.31
C PRO A 295 -14.47 -4.61 -2.84
N GLU A 296 -14.84 -5.75 -3.42
CA GLU A 296 -13.89 -6.71 -3.97
C GLU A 296 -13.98 -6.74 -5.50
N PRO A 297 -12.87 -6.60 -6.24
CA PRO A 297 -12.89 -6.75 -7.70
C PRO A 297 -13.31 -8.18 -8.06
N THR A 298 -14.03 -8.38 -9.16
CA THR A 298 -14.54 -9.71 -9.56
C THR A 298 -13.85 -10.27 -10.80
N GLU A 299 -13.25 -9.39 -11.58
CA GLU A 299 -12.61 -9.62 -12.85
C GLU A 299 -11.35 -10.48 -12.66
N PRO A 300 -11.19 -11.57 -13.43
CA PRO A 300 -10.04 -12.46 -13.30
C PRO A 300 -8.70 -11.74 -13.46
N GLU A 301 -8.59 -10.80 -14.39
CA GLU A 301 -7.34 -10.07 -14.66
C GLU A 301 -6.92 -9.18 -13.48
N LEU A 302 -7.87 -8.63 -12.72
CA LEU A 302 -7.56 -7.86 -11.51
C LEU A 302 -7.13 -8.77 -10.35
N ARG A 303 -7.77 -9.94 -10.23
CA ARG A 303 -7.41 -10.95 -9.22
C ARG A 303 -6.14 -11.72 -9.58
N LYS A 304 -5.61 -11.60 -10.80
CA LYS A 304 -4.40 -12.34 -11.22
C LYS A 304 -3.21 -11.45 -11.53
N VAL A 305 -3.43 -10.22 -11.98
CA VAL A 305 -2.36 -9.37 -12.53
C VAL A 305 -2.36 -7.97 -11.92
N GLU A 306 -3.46 -7.22 -12.03
CA GLU A 306 -3.44 -5.80 -11.65
C GLU A 306 -3.50 -5.57 -10.14
N GLY A 307 -4.32 -6.33 -9.41
CA GLY A 307 -4.64 -6.01 -8.02
C GLY A 307 -5.64 -4.86 -7.89
N TRP A 308 -5.87 -4.42 -6.65
CA TRP A 308 -6.82 -3.36 -6.33
C TRP A 308 -6.43 -2.62 -5.05
N ILE A 309 -6.81 -1.34 -4.96
CA ILE A 309 -6.61 -0.54 -3.76
C ILE A 309 -7.69 -0.88 -2.74
N PHE A 310 -7.27 -1.22 -1.52
CA PHE A 310 -8.17 -1.62 -0.45
C PHE A 310 -9.16 -0.52 -0.08
N GLY A 311 -10.46 -0.86 -0.13
CA GLY A 311 -11.54 0.08 0.17
C GLY A 311 -11.87 1.07 -0.94
N GLN A 312 -11.21 1.00 -2.10
CA GLN A 312 -11.62 1.77 -3.28
C GLN A 312 -12.89 1.16 -3.88
N ALA A 313 -13.87 2.01 -4.18
CA ALA A 313 -15.10 1.59 -4.83
C ALA A 313 -14.86 1.08 -6.26
N TRP A 314 -15.75 0.21 -6.69
CA TRP A 314 -15.86 -0.21 -8.07
C TRP A 314 -16.76 0.79 -8.81
N GLU A 315 -16.21 1.55 -9.76
CA GLU A 315 -16.97 2.41 -10.67
C GLU A 315 -17.05 1.77 -12.06
#